data_AF-A0A4Q4CIF5-F1
#
_entry.id   AF-A0A4Q4CIF5-F1
#
_cell.length_a   1.000
_cell.length_b   1.000
_cell.length_c   1.000
_cell.angle_alpha   90.00
_cell.angle_beta   90.00
_cell.angle_gamma   90.00
#
_symmetry.space_group_name_H-M   'P 1'
#
loop_
_entity.id
_entity.type
_entity.pdbx_description
1 polymer ?
#
loop_
_entity_poly.entity_id
_entity_poly.type
_entity_poly.pdbx_seq_one_letter_code
_entity_poly.pdbx_strand_id
1 'polypeptide(L)'
;MTQLTRRSLFAAPLLATPRLAAAQGGRVLRFVPQADVAVLDPIVTTATITTVHGYAVYDTLFATDAAYNVRPQMVAGHVVEEDGRRWTLTLREGLRFHDGEPVRARDCVAS
;
A
#
# COMPACT_ATOMS: atom_id res chain seq x y z
N MET A 1 -73.39 -0.29 -4.13
CA MET A 1 -72.57 0.72 -4.84
C MET A 1 -71.31 0.96 -4.02
N THR A 2 -70.31 0.10 -4.14
CA THR A 2 -69.02 0.27 -3.45
C THR A 2 -67.94 -0.48 -4.24
N GLN A 3 -67.17 0.25 -5.05
CA GLN A 3 -66.05 -0.28 -5.83
C GLN A 3 -64.79 -0.29 -4.94
N LEU A 4 -64.18 -1.46 -4.74
CA LEU A 4 -62.88 -1.59 -4.07
C LEU A 4 -61.76 -1.40 -5.11
N THR A 5 -61.11 -0.24 -5.07
CA THR A 5 -59.98 0.07 -5.95
C THR A 5 -58.71 -0.61 -5.45
N ARG A 6 -58.25 -1.64 -6.16
CA ARG A 6 -56.99 -2.37 -5.88
C ARG A 6 -55.80 -1.48 -6.29
N ARG A 7 -55.11 -0.88 -5.33
CA ARG A 7 -53.85 -0.15 -5.56
C ARG A 7 -52.71 -1.15 -5.71
N SER A 8 -52.19 -1.31 -6.93
CA SER A 8 -50.98 -2.07 -7.22
C SER A 8 -49.76 -1.27 -6.79
N LEU A 9 -49.00 -1.78 -5.81
CA LEU A 9 -47.68 -1.29 -5.44
C LEU A 9 -46.66 -1.86 -6.43
N PHE A 10 -46.09 -1.01 -7.28
CA PHE A 10 -44.90 -1.36 -8.07
C PHE A 10 -43.69 -1.36 -7.13
N ALA A 11 -43.13 -2.53 -6.87
CA ALA A 11 -41.85 -2.67 -6.18
C ALA A 11 -40.73 -2.36 -7.18
N ALA A 12 -40.09 -1.19 -7.04
CA ALA A 12 -38.87 -0.86 -7.78
C ALA A 12 -37.68 -1.64 -7.17
N PRO A 13 -36.85 -2.32 -7.97
CA PRO A 13 -35.66 -2.99 -7.44
C PRO A 13 -34.66 -1.93 -6.98
N LEU A 14 -34.31 -1.97 -5.69
CA LEU A 14 -33.17 -1.22 -5.14
C LEU A 14 -31.88 -1.81 -5.72
N LEU A 15 -31.42 -1.28 -6.86
CA LEU A 15 -30.07 -1.51 -7.32
C LEU A 15 -29.10 -0.98 -6.26
N ALA A 16 -28.34 -1.87 -5.63
CA ALA A 16 -27.31 -1.52 -4.67
C ALA A 16 -26.22 -0.70 -5.38
N THR A 17 -26.32 0.62 -5.30
CA THR A 17 -25.25 1.51 -5.78
C THR A 17 -23.99 1.25 -4.94
N PRO A 18 -22.81 1.06 -5.55
CA PRO A 18 -21.58 0.95 -4.79
C PRO A 18 -21.42 2.22 -3.95
N ARG A 19 -21.27 2.05 -2.63
CA ARG A 19 -20.88 3.16 -1.76
C ARG A 19 -19.48 3.58 -2.21
N LEU A 20 -19.38 4.73 -2.87
CA LEU A 20 -18.11 5.41 -3.05
C LEU A 20 -17.59 5.73 -1.64
N ALA A 21 -16.66 4.93 -1.14
CA ALA A 21 -15.97 5.22 0.10
C ALA A 21 -15.15 6.49 -0.14
N ALA A 22 -15.55 7.60 0.46
CA ALA A 22 -14.70 8.78 0.50
C ALA A 22 -13.49 8.45 1.37
N ALA A 23 -12.29 8.60 0.83
CA ALA A 23 -11.07 8.48 1.62
C ALA A 23 -11.16 9.46 2.80
N GLN A 24 -10.90 8.99 4.02
CA GLN A 24 -10.78 9.88 5.17
C GLN A 24 -9.71 10.92 4.85
N GLY A 25 -10.05 12.20 4.95
CA GLY A 25 -9.10 13.29 4.68
C GLY A 25 -7.83 13.17 5.55
N GLY A 26 -6.74 13.78 5.10
CA GLY A 26 -5.46 13.74 5.80
C GLY A 26 -5.59 14.24 7.24
N ARG A 27 -5.26 13.38 8.20
CA ARG A 27 -5.21 13.72 9.64
C ARG A 27 -3.78 13.55 10.13
N VAL A 28 -3.36 14.47 11.01
CA VAL A 28 -2.05 14.34 11.67
C VAL A 28 -2.09 13.14 12.62
N LEU A 29 -1.23 12.16 12.35
CA LEU A 29 -0.92 11.09 13.28
C LEU A 29 0.06 11.62 14.33
N ARG A 30 -0.34 11.63 15.60
CA ARG A 30 0.55 11.92 16.74
C ARG A 30 1.01 10.59 17.34
N PHE A 31 2.31 10.35 17.32
CA PHE A 31 2.93 9.10 17.75
C PHE A 31 4.08 9.39 18.71
N VAL A 32 4.18 8.61 19.79
CA VAL A 32 5.31 8.64 20.74
C VAL A 32 6.07 7.33 20.57
N PRO A 33 7.31 7.37 20.03
CA PRO A 33 8.12 6.18 19.84
C PRO A 33 8.63 5.59 21.16
N GLN A 34 9.06 4.33 21.14
CA GLN A 34 9.64 3.63 22.29
C GLN A 34 11.05 4.16 22.67
N ALA A 35 11.72 4.87 21.76
CA ALA A 35 13.02 5.50 21.95
C ALA A 35 13.20 6.64 20.93
N ASP A 36 14.24 7.46 21.11
CA ASP A 36 14.63 8.48 20.14
C ASP A 36 15.25 7.85 18.88
N VAL A 37 14.96 8.44 17.72
CA VAL A 37 15.60 8.06 16.44
C VAL A 37 16.93 8.79 16.32
N ALA A 38 18.01 8.16 16.80
CA ALA A 38 19.35 8.75 16.75
C ALA A 38 20.01 8.65 15.35
N VAL A 39 19.61 7.66 14.55
CA VAL A 39 20.13 7.40 13.20
C VAL A 39 18.94 7.21 12.27
N LEU A 40 18.96 7.89 11.12
CA LEU A 40 17.87 7.84 10.14
C LEU A 40 18.05 6.71 9.11
N ASP A 41 19.30 6.34 8.83
CA ASP A 41 19.63 5.32 7.83
C ASP A 41 19.47 3.91 8.43
N PRO A 42 18.51 3.10 7.95
CA PRO A 42 18.29 1.75 8.43
C PRO A 42 19.36 0.74 8.00
N ILE A 43 20.27 1.08 7.07
CA ILE A 43 21.35 0.18 6.61
C ILE A 43 22.47 0.10 7.66
N VAL A 44 22.75 1.19 8.36
CA VAL A 44 23.93 1.31 9.24
C VAL A 44 23.62 0.99 10.71
N THR A 45 22.40 0.56 11.03
CA THR A 45 21.97 0.24 12.39
C THR A 45 20.96 -0.91 12.40
N THR A 46 20.89 -1.63 13.51
CA THR A 46 19.89 -2.68 13.76
C THR A 46 18.77 -2.23 14.70
N ALA A 47 18.77 -0.95 15.09
CA ALA A 47 17.77 -0.41 16.01
C ALA A 47 16.37 -0.44 15.39
N THR A 48 15.43 -1.16 16.02
CA THR A 48 14.05 -1.28 15.54
C THR A 48 13.37 0.07 15.32
N ILE A 49 13.69 1.09 16.13
CA ILE A 49 13.09 2.41 15.97
C ILE A 49 13.49 3.10 14.66
N THR A 50 14.72 2.89 14.19
CA THR A 50 15.17 3.38 12.89
C THR A 50 14.46 2.63 11.77
N THR A 51 14.25 1.33 11.89
CA THR A 51 13.48 0.56 10.90
C THR A 51 12.03 1.03 10.81
N VAL A 52 11.37 1.28 11.95
CA VAL A 52 9.99 1.81 11.99
C VAL A 52 9.92 3.19 11.35
N HIS A 53 10.88 4.07 11.63
CA HIS A 53 11.02 5.35 10.93
C HIS A 53 11.22 5.15 9.42
N GLY A 54 12.10 4.22 9.04
CA GLY A 54 12.42 3.91 7.66
C GLY A 54 11.19 3.49 6.85
N TYR A 55 10.29 2.69 7.41
CA TYR A 55 9.04 2.32 6.74
C TYR A 55 8.07 3.49 6.48
N ALA A 56 8.25 4.63 7.14
CA ALA A 56 7.47 5.84 6.88
C ALA A 56 8.08 6.73 5.79
N VAL A 57 9.34 6.49 5.41
CA VAL A 57 10.12 7.35 4.50
C VAL A 57 10.50 6.62 3.21
N TYR A 58 10.86 5.34 3.31
CA TYR A 58 11.37 4.53 2.22
C TYR A 58 10.39 3.43 1.85
N ASP A 59 10.20 3.24 0.54
CA ASP A 59 9.51 2.07 0.00
C ASP A 59 10.49 0.91 -0.18
N THR A 60 9.97 -0.32 -0.13
CA THR A 60 10.74 -1.56 -0.37
C THR A 60 10.24 -2.30 -1.60
N LEU A 61 11.04 -3.24 -2.14
CA LEU A 61 10.60 -4.09 -3.24
C LEU A 61 9.35 -4.91 -2.87
N PHE A 62 9.37 -5.46 -1.66
CA PHE A 62 8.29 -6.23 -1.06
C PHE A 62 8.08 -5.81 0.39
N ALA A 63 6.82 -5.65 0.79
CA ALA A 63 6.42 -5.35 2.15
C ALA A 63 5.60 -6.49 2.75
N THR A 64 5.26 -6.40 4.03
CA THR A 64 4.32 -7.31 4.68
C THR A 64 2.99 -6.61 4.94
N ASP A 65 1.88 -7.34 4.77
CA ASP A 65 0.57 -6.86 5.19
C ASP A 65 0.37 -7.03 6.71
N ALA A 66 -0.77 -6.57 7.23
CA ALA A 66 -1.08 -6.63 8.66
C ALA A 66 -1.16 -8.07 9.22
N ALA A 67 -1.27 -9.08 8.35
CA ALA A 67 -1.21 -10.50 8.71
C ALA A 67 0.15 -11.12 8.41
N TYR A 68 1.19 -10.30 8.21
CA TYR A 68 2.56 -10.69 7.90
C TYR A 68 2.73 -11.46 6.59
N ASN A 69 1.78 -11.38 5.66
CA ASN A 69 1.97 -11.97 4.34
C ASN A 69 2.82 -11.03 3.48
N VAL A 70 3.78 -11.59 2.76
CA VAL A 70 4.61 -10.83 1.81
C VAL A 70 3.76 -10.36 0.62
N ARG A 71 3.86 -9.08 0.29
CA ARG A 71 3.15 -8.42 -0.81
C ARG A 71 4.12 -7.57 -1.64
N PRO A 72 3.95 -7.50 -2.98
CA PRO A 72 4.69 -6.54 -3.79
C PRO A 72 4.36 -5.09 -3.39
N GLN A 73 5.39 -4.26 -3.15
CA GLN A 73 5.24 -2.82 -2.91
C GLN A 73 5.75 -2.04 -4.14
N MET A 74 7.06 -1.85 -4.31
CA MET A 74 7.62 -1.21 -5.51
C MET A 74 7.58 -2.09 -6.76
N VAL A 75 7.53 -3.41 -6.57
CA VAL A 75 7.51 -4.37 -7.67
C VAL A 75 6.09 -4.46 -8.27
N ALA A 76 6.01 -4.38 -9.59
CA ALA A 76 4.79 -4.63 -10.37
C ALA A 76 4.54 -6.13 -10.56
N GLY A 77 5.62 -6.89 -10.71
CA GLY A 77 5.59 -8.35 -10.85
C GLY A 77 7.01 -8.92 -10.86
N HIS A 78 7.12 -10.23 -10.75
CA HIS A 78 8.39 -10.93 -10.82
C HIS A 78 8.26 -12.29 -11.51
N VAL A 79 9.37 -12.75 -12.09
CA VAL A 79 9.51 -14.09 -12.66
C VAL A 79 10.58 -14.84 -11.87
N VAL A 80 10.31 -16.10 -11.55
CA VAL A 80 11.21 -16.99 -10.82
C VAL A 80 11.56 -18.18 -11.70
N GLU A 81 12.86 -18.39 -11.91
CA GLU A 81 13.39 -19.43 -12.80
C GLU A 81 14.51 -20.21 -12.10
N GLU A 82 15.05 -21.23 -12.78
CA GLU A 82 16.20 -22.02 -12.31
C GLU A 82 15.98 -22.62 -10.91
N ASP A 83 14.79 -23.17 -10.67
CA ASP A 83 14.36 -23.72 -9.37
C ASP A 83 14.46 -22.71 -8.22
N GLY A 84 14.19 -21.43 -8.49
CA GLY A 84 14.21 -20.37 -7.48
C GLY A 84 15.53 -19.62 -7.36
N ARG A 85 16.53 -19.95 -8.18
CA ARG A 85 17.86 -19.32 -8.13
C ARG A 85 17.96 -18.03 -8.92
N ARG A 86 17.03 -17.79 -9.85
CA ARG A 86 17.00 -16.57 -10.66
C ARG A 86 15.67 -15.85 -10.51
N TRP A 87 15.75 -14.58 -10.13
CA TRP A 87 14.61 -13.70 -9.96
C TRP A 87 14.75 -12.48 -10.86
N THR A 88 13.74 -12.23 -11.68
CA THR A 88 13.64 -11.00 -12.47
C THR A 88 12.49 -10.18 -11.91
N LEU A 89 12.80 -8.99 -11.38
CA LEU A 89 11.84 -8.11 -10.73
C LEU A 89 11.54 -6.92 -11.64
N THR A 90 10.27 -6.65 -11.91
CA THR A 90 9.84 -5.48 -12.68
C THR A 90 9.34 -4.40 -11.73
N LEU A 91 9.98 -3.22 -11.74
CA LEU A 91 9.53 -2.07 -10.96
C LEU A 91 8.23 -1.48 -11.54
N ARG A 92 7.39 -0.91 -10.68
CA ARG A 92 6.20 -0.14 -11.10
C ARG A 92 6.60 1.10 -11.90
N GLU A 93 5.73 1.50 -12.81
CA GLU A 93 5.88 2.76 -13.52
C GLU A 93 5.64 3.96 -12.60
N GLY A 94 6.30 5.08 -12.90
CA GLY A 94 6.07 6.35 -12.21
C GLY A 94 6.67 6.48 -10.81
N LEU A 95 7.44 5.49 -10.34
CA LEU A 95 8.17 5.60 -9.07
C LEU A 95 9.17 6.76 -9.12
N ARG A 96 9.13 7.62 -8.11
CA ARG A 96 9.99 8.79 -7.96
C ARG A 96 10.46 8.94 -6.53
N PHE A 97 11.67 9.45 -6.37
CA PHE A 97 12.14 9.96 -5.10
C PHE A 97 11.44 11.29 -4.77
N HIS A 98 11.61 11.75 -3.53
CA HIS A 98 10.98 12.97 -3.03
C HIS A 98 11.46 14.25 -3.74
N ASP A 99 12.61 14.21 -4.40
CA ASP A 99 13.15 15.29 -5.25
C ASP A 99 12.64 15.24 -6.70
N GLY A 100 11.87 14.21 -7.06
CA GLY A 100 11.29 14.00 -8.38
C GLY A 100 12.11 13.14 -9.34
N GLU A 101 13.35 12.75 -8.99
CA GLU A 101 14.14 11.84 -9.82
C GLU A 101 13.44 10.46 -9.91
N PRO A 102 13.44 9.81 -11.09
CA PRO A 102 12.83 8.49 -11.24
C PRO A 102 13.64 7.43 -10.51
N VAL A 103 12.94 6.51 -9.83
CA VAL A 103 13.55 5.32 -9.23
C VAL A 103 13.89 4.31 -10.33
N ARG A 104 15.12 3.81 -10.33
CA ARG A 104 15.64 2.85 -11.33
C ARG A 104 16.13 1.58 -10.66
N ALA A 105 16.22 0.50 -11.45
CA ALA A 105 16.69 -0.80 -10.96
C ALA A 105 18.09 -0.74 -10.30
N ARG A 106 19.00 0.09 -10.84
CA ARG A 106 20.34 0.27 -10.27
C ARG A 106 20.33 0.87 -8.86
N ASP A 107 19.33 1.68 -8.53
CA ASP A 107 19.24 2.33 -7.23
C ASP A 107 18.85 1.27 -6.19
N CYS A 108 17.96 0.34 -6.57
CA CYS A 108 17.61 -0.84 -5.76
C CYS A 108 18.79 -1.82 -5.58
N VAL A 109 19.70 -1.92 -6.56
CA VAL A 109 20.91 -2.74 -6.45
C VAL A 109 21.92 -2.16 -5.47
N ALA A 110 21.95 -0.84 -5.32
CA ALA A 110 22.90 -0.15 -4.44
C ALA A 110 22.42 -0.01 -2.98
N SER A 111 21.17 -0.38 -2.69
CA SER A 111 20.50 -0.22 -1.38
C SER A 111 20.72 -1.42 -0.46
#